data_AF-A0A0D6E4V3-F1
#
_entry.id   AF-A0A0D6E4V3-F1
#
_cell.length_a   1.000
_cell.length_b   1.000
_cell.length_c   1.000
_cell.angle_alpha   90.00
_cell.angle_beta   90.00
_cell.angle_gamma   90.00
#
_symmetry.space_group_name_H-M   'P 1'
#
loop_
_entity.id
_entity.type
_entity.pdbx_description
1 polymer ?
#
loop_
_entity_poly.entity_id
_entity_poly.type
_entity_poly.pdbx_seq_one_letter_code
_entity_poly.pdbx_strand_id
1 'polypeptide(L)'
;MGQQTGMTTMVLARGTFGRKGANFPAWVNLLALIAWSWIQALLAGMSLDYAVERLTGYSNVALFTVICESLVVLIALRGHLGIEKVEKIAALLMLGLSAVVLFALNRHYDLPSITQLEPEGVLGGGVVFDIVVATAFSWIPLAADYNRHCRSLKAAVVGTWGGYVVATLVAMGLGATVSALSISVGMEPTYDPTTLLSGFGFGLPAALVIFFSVLTTNVMCVYSATLSFMSVRPNVPFWKPALIIGVVSVVGALIPGILDQFQTFLLIIGSVFIPAFSLMIVDYYLLGRQRYTSAQLIQAEHSLPAFNWLALGSYAVGALLAYYWNWVAPLDFGASLPVFVITGALYFVVSKAVAGKRVAA
;
A
#
# COMPACT_ATOMS: atom_id res chain seq x y z
N MET A 1 -11.38 6.76 -12.32
CA MET A 1 -12.46 5.73 -12.17
C MET A 1 -13.33 6.00 -10.94
N GLY A 2 -12.79 5.95 -9.72
CA GLY A 2 -13.58 6.12 -8.47
C GLY A 2 -14.42 7.39 -8.42
N GLN A 3 -13.82 8.56 -8.63
CA GLN A 3 -14.53 9.85 -8.61
C GLN A 3 -15.68 9.94 -9.65
N GLN A 4 -15.51 9.34 -10.83
CA GLN A 4 -16.52 9.39 -11.90
C GLN A 4 -17.70 8.44 -11.66
N THR A 5 -17.47 7.35 -10.91
CA THR A 5 -18.45 6.26 -10.73
C THR A 5 -19.06 6.21 -9.33
N GLY A 6 -18.43 6.86 -8.35
CA GLY A 6 -18.77 6.74 -6.93
C GLY A 6 -18.40 5.39 -6.30
N MET A 7 -17.67 4.52 -7.03
CA MET A 7 -17.42 3.14 -6.63
C MET A 7 -16.05 2.94 -5.99
N THR A 8 -15.99 1.94 -5.10
CA THR A 8 -14.75 1.41 -4.53
C THR A 8 -13.96 0.62 -5.58
N THR A 9 -12.65 0.46 -5.36
CA THR A 9 -11.77 -0.16 -6.36
C THR A 9 -12.16 -1.61 -6.64
N MET A 10 -12.54 -2.35 -5.61
CA MET A 10 -12.96 -3.75 -5.75
C MET A 10 -14.31 -3.90 -6.47
N VAL A 11 -15.19 -2.90 -6.39
CA VAL A 11 -16.42 -2.87 -7.19
C VAL A 11 -16.09 -2.55 -8.66
N LEU A 12 -15.14 -1.65 -8.91
CA LEU A 12 -14.66 -1.34 -10.26
C LEU A 12 -14.02 -2.55 -10.95
N ALA A 13 -13.35 -3.43 -10.19
CA ALA A 13 -12.76 -4.66 -10.72
C ALA A 13 -13.81 -5.61 -11.36
N ARG A 14 -15.10 -5.50 -11.01
CA ARG A 14 -16.20 -6.27 -11.64
C ARG A 14 -16.35 -5.97 -13.12
N GLY A 15 -16.07 -4.75 -13.56
CA GLY A 15 -16.10 -4.39 -14.98
C GLY A 15 -15.08 -5.20 -15.79
N THR A 16 -13.86 -5.29 -15.26
CA THR A 16 -12.74 -5.95 -15.94
C THR A 16 -12.77 -7.47 -15.80
N PHE A 17 -12.89 -7.99 -14.58
CA PHE A 17 -12.79 -9.43 -14.29
C PHE A 17 -14.13 -10.18 -14.37
N GLY A 18 -15.24 -9.45 -14.46
CA GLY A 18 -16.58 -10.00 -14.35
C GLY A 18 -17.05 -10.10 -12.90
N ARG A 19 -18.33 -10.43 -12.73
CA ARG A 19 -19.00 -10.40 -11.42
C ARG A 19 -18.37 -11.31 -10.37
N LYS A 20 -18.12 -12.58 -10.72
CA LYS A 20 -17.48 -13.55 -9.83
C LYS A 20 -15.96 -13.47 -9.92
N GLY A 21 -15.42 -13.11 -11.09
CA GLY A 21 -13.98 -12.94 -11.29
C GLY A 21 -13.37 -11.85 -10.41
N ALA A 22 -14.11 -10.76 -10.14
CA ALA A 22 -13.64 -9.69 -9.25
C ALA A 22 -13.49 -10.09 -7.77
N ASN A 23 -13.99 -11.26 -7.36
CA ASN A 23 -13.70 -11.79 -6.02
C ASN A 23 -12.20 -12.09 -5.86
N PHE A 24 -11.50 -12.45 -6.94
CA PHE A 24 -10.07 -12.73 -6.89
C PHE A 24 -9.24 -11.51 -6.43
N PRO A 25 -9.27 -10.35 -7.11
CA PRO A 25 -8.51 -9.17 -6.66
C PRO A 25 -9.00 -8.66 -5.30
N ALA A 26 -10.28 -8.85 -4.94
CA ALA A 26 -10.80 -8.49 -3.63
C ALA A 26 -10.20 -9.34 -2.49
N TRP A 27 -10.08 -10.65 -2.66
CA TRP A 27 -9.42 -11.52 -1.69
C TRP A 27 -7.92 -11.22 -1.59
N VAL A 28 -7.24 -10.99 -2.72
CA VAL A 28 -5.82 -10.63 -2.68
C VAL A 28 -5.62 -9.30 -1.97
N ASN A 29 -6.45 -8.28 -2.23
CA ASN A 29 -6.39 -7.01 -1.52
C ASN A 29 -6.64 -7.15 -0.03
N LEU A 30 -7.61 -7.97 0.37
CA LEU A 30 -7.85 -8.26 1.78
C LEU A 30 -6.58 -8.83 2.45
N LEU A 31 -5.97 -9.86 1.85
CA LEU A 31 -4.78 -10.51 2.41
C LEU A 31 -3.57 -9.57 2.44
N ALA A 32 -3.36 -8.79 1.38
CA ALA A 32 -2.29 -7.81 1.32
C ALA A 32 -2.43 -6.73 2.40
N LEU A 33 -3.64 -6.24 2.64
CA LEU A 33 -3.90 -5.24 3.69
C LEU A 33 -3.81 -5.80 5.10
N ILE A 34 -4.15 -7.08 5.31
CA ILE A 34 -3.88 -7.78 6.58
C ILE A 34 -2.37 -7.86 6.81
N ALA A 35 -1.59 -8.28 5.81
CA ALA A 35 -0.13 -8.35 5.93
C ALA A 35 0.52 -6.97 6.15
N TRP A 36 0.03 -5.91 5.48
CA TRP A 36 0.41 -4.53 5.80
C TRP A 36 0.10 -4.18 7.24
N SER A 37 -1.08 -4.56 7.73
CA SER A 37 -1.50 -4.31 9.11
C SER A 37 -0.58 -5.00 10.13
N TRP A 38 0.00 -6.16 9.81
CA TRP A 38 1.00 -6.82 10.67
C TRP A 38 2.25 -5.96 10.85
N ILE A 39 2.81 -5.47 9.75
CA ILE A 39 3.99 -4.60 9.73
C ILE A 39 3.70 -3.30 10.47
N GLN A 40 2.56 -2.68 10.18
CA GLN A 40 2.18 -1.40 10.78
C GLN A 40 1.91 -1.55 12.29
N ALA A 41 1.20 -2.60 12.72
CA ALA A 41 0.98 -2.86 14.14
C ALA A 41 2.29 -3.03 14.91
N LEU A 42 3.25 -3.76 14.35
CA LEU A 42 4.57 -3.94 14.96
C LEU A 42 5.34 -2.63 15.07
N LEU A 43 5.44 -1.85 13.97
CA LEU A 43 6.14 -0.57 13.98
C LEU A 43 5.52 0.45 14.95
N ALA A 44 4.19 0.46 15.07
CA ALA A 44 3.49 1.31 16.04
C ALA A 44 3.81 0.87 17.47
N GLY A 45 3.83 -0.45 17.72
CA GLY A 45 4.22 -1.03 19.00
C GLY A 45 5.65 -0.68 19.38
N MET A 46 6.62 -0.83 18.47
CA MET A 46 8.02 -0.45 18.69
C MET A 46 8.17 1.05 19.01
N SER A 47 7.46 1.90 18.28
CA SER A 47 7.51 3.36 18.51
C SER A 47 6.91 3.76 19.87
N LEU A 48 5.81 3.12 20.25
CA LEU A 48 5.17 3.35 21.54
C LEU A 48 6.02 2.79 22.68
N ASP A 49 6.60 1.60 22.50
CA ASP A 49 7.52 0.98 23.44
C ASP A 49 8.71 1.89 23.74
N TYR A 50 9.36 2.40 22.69
CA TYR A 50 10.46 3.35 22.82
C TYR A 50 10.07 4.58 23.66
N ALA A 51 8.89 5.14 23.40
CA ALA A 51 8.41 6.31 24.13
C ALA A 51 8.15 5.99 25.61
N VAL A 52 7.56 4.84 25.91
CA VAL A 52 7.26 4.41 27.29
C VAL A 52 8.53 4.05 28.05
N GLU A 53 9.45 3.32 27.42
CA GLU A 53 10.75 2.97 27.99
C GLU A 53 11.53 4.23 28.36
N ARG A 54 11.57 5.23 27.47
CA ARG A 54 12.25 6.49 27.74
C ARG A 54 11.68 7.27 28.93
N LEU A 55 10.38 7.17 29.18
CA LEU A 55 9.69 7.92 30.24
C LEU A 55 9.61 7.16 31.57
N THR A 56 9.57 5.82 31.52
CA THR A 56 9.23 4.99 32.69
C THR A 56 10.24 3.89 32.97
N GLY A 57 11.13 3.57 32.02
CA GLY A 57 12.05 2.44 32.08
C GLY A 57 11.41 1.07 31.79
N TYR A 58 10.11 1.01 31.48
CA TYR A 58 9.42 -0.22 31.12
C TYR A 58 9.42 -0.45 29.60
N SER A 59 9.86 -1.63 29.16
CA SER A 59 9.78 -2.07 27.77
C SER A 59 9.05 -3.42 27.67
N ASN A 60 8.09 -3.48 26.74
CA ASN A 60 7.37 -4.66 26.30
C ASN A 60 6.73 -4.40 24.91
N VAL A 61 7.53 -4.57 23.85
CA VAL A 61 7.08 -4.38 22.46
C VAL A 61 5.80 -5.15 22.14
N ALA A 62 5.70 -6.42 22.57
CA ALA A 62 4.52 -7.24 22.29
C ALA A 62 3.24 -6.66 22.90
N LEU A 63 3.30 -6.17 24.14
CA LEU A 63 2.18 -5.51 24.79
C LEU A 63 1.78 -4.24 24.04
N PHE A 64 2.74 -3.40 23.68
CA PHE A 64 2.44 -2.15 22.98
C PHE A 64 1.93 -2.39 21.55
N THR A 65 2.43 -3.40 20.84
CA THR A 65 1.86 -3.85 19.56
C THR A 65 0.39 -4.23 19.69
N VAL A 66 0.03 -5.02 20.72
CA VAL A 66 -1.37 -5.40 20.99
C VAL A 66 -2.23 -4.17 21.32
N ILE A 67 -1.72 -3.25 22.14
CA ILE A 67 -2.44 -2.00 22.50
C ILE A 67 -2.67 -1.13 21.26
N CYS A 68 -1.64 -0.94 20.43
CA CYS A 68 -1.70 -0.14 19.22
C CYS A 68 -2.72 -0.72 18.23
N GLU A 69 -2.64 -2.01 17.94
CA GLU A 69 -3.56 -2.64 17.00
C GLU A 69 -5.00 -2.66 17.54
N SER A 70 -5.18 -2.87 18.84
CA SER A 70 -6.51 -2.75 19.47
C SER A 70 -7.09 -1.35 19.29
N LEU A 71 -6.27 -0.31 19.46
CA LEU A 71 -6.66 1.08 19.20
C LEU A 71 -7.04 1.31 17.73
N VAL A 72 -6.24 0.78 16.80
CA VAL A 72 -6.51 0.84 15.34
C VAL A 72 -7.88 0.25 15.02
N VAL A 73 -8.19 -0.94 15.53
CA VAL A 73 -9.47 -1.62 15.32
C VAL A 73 -10.63 -0.80 15.88
N LEU A 74 -10.49 -0.27 17.10
CA LEU A 74 -11.52 0.57 17.72
C LEU A 74 -11.79 1.84 16.91
N ILE A 75 -10.75 2.47 16.35
CA ILE A 75 -10.90 3.63 15.48
C ILE A 75 -11.58 3.23 14.15
N ALA A 76 -11.14 2.13 13.54
CA ALA A 76 -11.71 1.63 12.28
C ALA A 76 -13.21 1.30 12.41
N LEU A 77 -13.63 0.75 13.56
CA LEU A 77 -15.03 0.44 13.86
C LEU A 77 -15.93 1.68 13.96
N ARG A 78 -15.40 2.84 14.35
CA ARG A 78 -16.16 4.10 14.44
C ARG A 78 -16.40 4.77 13.08
N GLY A 79 -15.79 4.26 12.02
CA GLY A 79 -16.03 4.68 10.65
C GLY A 79 -15.33 5.97 10.23
N HIS A 80 -15.20 6.14 8.92
CA HIS A 80 -14.34 7.14 8.25
C HIS A 80 -14.73 8.62 8.48
N LEU A 81 -15.98 8.92 8.87
CA LEU A 81 -16.47 10.31 8.96
C LEU A 81 -15.78 11.17 10.05
N GLY A 82 -15.22 10.55 11.08
CA GLY A 82 -14.39 11.24 12.09
C GLY A 82 -12.91 11.36 11.69
N ILE A 83 -12.47 10.54 10.74
CA ILE A 83 -11.05 10.31 10.44
C ILE A 83 -10.49 11.42 9.54
N GLU A 84 -11.24 11.91 8.55
CA GLU A 84 -10.74 12.90 7.56
C GLU A 84 -10.22 14.20 8.22
N LYS A 85 -10.87 14.68 9.28
CA LYS A 85 -10.41 15.88 10.02
C LYS A 85 -9.16 15.60 10.82
N VAL A 86 -9.09 14.42 11.43
CA VAL A 86 -7.94 13.98 12.23
C VAL A 86 -6.74 13.71 11.32
N GLU A 87 -6.94 13.12 10.15
CA GLU A 87 -5.91 12.86 9.14
C GLU A 87 -5.23 14.14 8.65
N LYS A 88 -5.99 15.21 8.41
CA LYS A 88 -5.41 16.50 7.99
C LYS A 88 -4.48 17.06 9.06
N ILE A 89 -4.92 17.03 10.32
CA ILE A 89 -4.12 17.51 11.45
C ILE A 89 -2.91 16.59 11.65
N ALA A 90 -3.12 15.28 11.63
CA ALA A 90 -2.05 14.29 11.76
C ALA A 90 -1.01 14.43 10.65
N ALA A 91 -1.41 14.64 9.40
CA ALA A 91 -0.49 14.84 8.27
C ALA A 91 0.36 16.11 8.43
N LEU A 92 -0.24 17.22 8.89
CA LEU A 92 0.48 18.46 9.18
C LEU A 92 1.46 18.29 10.35
N LEU A 93 1.04 17.60 11.41
CA LEU A 93 1.89 17.28 12.56
C LEU A 93 3.05 16.36 12.15
N MET A 94 2.78 15.32 11.36
CA MET A 94 3.80 14.42 10.82
C MET A 94 4.82 15.19 9.97
N LEU A 95 4.36 16.09 9.09
CA LEU A 95 5.25 16.90 8.27
C LEU A 95 6.12 17.83 9.12
N GLY A 96 5.52 18.51 10.11
CA GLY A 96 6.24 19.36 11.05
C GLY A 96 7.28 18.59 11.86
N LEU A 97 6.90 17.42 12.41
CA LEU A 97 7.83 16.58 13.16
C LEU A 97 8.92 15.96 12.25
N SER A 98 8.60 15.61 11.00
CA SER A 98 9.60 15.16 10.01
C SER A 98 10.61 16.26 9.72
N ALA A 99 10.17 17.52 9.62
CA ALA A 99 11.08 18.66 9.49
C ALA A 99 11.98 18.84 10.72
N VAL A 100 11.45 18.61 11.93
CA VAL A 100 12.24 18.62 13.17
C VAL A 100 13.29 17.51 13.17
N VAL A 101 12.94 16.30 12.74
CA VAL A 101 13.87 15.18 12.61
C VAL A 101 14.96 15.49 11.58
N LEU A 102 14.61 16.00 10.40
CA LEU A 102 15.58 16.39 9.38
C LEU A 102 16.50 17.52 9.86
N PHE A 103 15.95 18.51 10.56
CA PHE A 103 16.74 19.57 11.18
C PHE A 103 17.74 19.00 12.20
N ALA A 104 17.30 18.08 13.06
CA ALA A 104 18.16 17.45 14.06
C ALA A 104 19.26 16.60 13.40
N LEU A 105 18.93 15.83 12.36
CA LEU A 105 19.92 15.08 11.58
C LEU A 105 20.97 16.03 10.99
N ASN A 106 20.55 17.11 10.32
CA ASN A 106 21.47 18.11 9.77
C ASN A 106 22.32 18.83 10.83
N ARG A 107 21.80 18.98 12.05
CA ARG A 107 22.51 19.67 13.14
C ARG A 107 23.60 18.82 13.78
N HIS A 108 23.36 17.51 13.86
CA HIS A 108 24.17 16.56 14.63
C HIS A 108 25.02 15.62 13.76
N TYR A 109 24.71 15.51 12.48
CA TYR A 109 25.38 14.63 11.54
C TYR A 109 25.80 15.38 10.27
N ASP A 110 26.88 14.91 9.63
CA ASP A 110 27.37 15.46 8.37
C ASP A 110 26.56 14.88 7.19
N LEU A 111 25.50 15.57 6.76
CA LEU A 111 24.68 15.11 5.62
C LEU A 111 25.49 14.91 4.32
N PRO A 112 26.47 15.75 3.96
CA PRO A 112 27.36 15.49 2.81
C PRO A 112 28.06 14.12 2.84
N SER A 113 28.27 13.51 4.01
CA SER A 113 28.90 12.18 4.09
C SER A 113 28.11 11.09 3.35
N ILE A 114 26.79 11.24 3.20
CA ILE A 114 25.94 10.23 2.55
C ILE A 114 26.29 10.03 1.07
N THR A 115 26.82 11.05 0.39
CA THR A 115 27.18 10.96 -1.04
C THR A 115 28.55 10.35 -1.27
N GLN A 116 29.32 10.15 -0.20
CA GLN A 116 30.65 9.54 -0.23
C GLN A 116 30.57 8.02 0.03
N LEU A 117 29.40 7.50 0.39
CA LEU A 117 29.19 6.08 0.59
C LEU A 117 29.26 5.34 -0.74
N GLU A 118 30.08 4.30 -0.78
CA GLU A 118 30.09 3.38 -1.91
C GLU A 118 28.95 2.36 -1.76
N PRO A 119 28.19 2.10 -2.83
CA PRO A 119 27.14 1.10 -2.79
C PRO A 119 27.76 -0.29 -2.62
N GLU A 120 27.33 -1.03 -1.60
CA GLU A 120 27.75 -2.43 -1.37
C GLU A 120 27.33 -3.38 -2.50
N GLY A 121 26.37 -2.98 -3.34
CA GLY A 121 25.93 -3.74 -4.52
C GLY A 121 25.10 -5.00 -4.21
N VAL A 122 24.62 -5.15 -2.97
CA VAL A 122 23.86 -6.33 -2.51
C VAL A 122 22.54 -6.52 -3.30
N LEU A 123 21.89 -5.41 -3.69
CA LEU A 123 20.68 -5.42 -4.50
C LEU A 123 20.92 -4.73 -5.84
N GLY A 124 20.51 -5.38 -6.94
CA GLY A 124 20.54 -4.79 -8.27
C GLY A 124 19.56 -3.62 -8.41
N GLY A 125 19.92 -2.61 -9.20
CA GLY A 125 19.11 -1.39 -9.38
C GLY A 125 17.68 -1.66 -9.84
N GLY A 126 17.47 -2.69 -10.68
CA GLY A 126 16.14 -3.14 -11.10
C GLY A 126 15.26 -3.64 -9.96
N VAL A 127 15.84 -4.36 -8.99
CA VAL A 127 15.11 -4.85 -7.81
C VAL A 127 14.70 -3.69 -6.91
N VAL A 128 15.60 -2.72 -6.70
CA VAL A 128 15.28 -1.50 -5.93
C VAL A 128 14.14 -0.73 -6.60
N PHE A 129 14.20 -0.58 -7.93
CA PHE A 129 13.14 0.05 -8.70
C PHE A 129 11.80 -0.69 -8.53
N ASP A 130 11.80 -2.02 -8.63
CA ASP A 130 10.61 -2.84 -8.46
C ASP A 130 10.01 -2.74 -7.06
N ILE A 131 10.83 -2.68 -6.01
CA ILE A 131 10.37 -2.49 -4.62
C ILE A 131 9.64 -1.15 -4.47
N VAL A 132 10.19 -0.07 -5.03
CA VAL A 132 9.56 1.26 -5.00
C VAL A 132 8.25 1.25 -5.78
N VAL A 133 8.23 0.66 -6.98
CA VAL A 133 7.02 0.55 -7.81
C VAL A 133 5.96 -0.32 -7.12
N ALA A 134 6.35 -1.47 -6.56
CA ALA A 134 5.45 -2.37 -5.85
C ALA A 134 4.83 -1.70 -4.62
N THR A 135 5.60 -0.87 -3.91
CA THR A 135 5.06 -0.03 -2.83
C THR A 135 3.97 0.91 -3.33
N ALA A 136 4.15 1.57 -4.47
CA ALA A 136 3.08 2.40 -5.05
C ALA A 136 1.86 1.56 -5.45
N PHE A 137 2.08 0.43 -6.10
CA PHE A 137 1.00 -0.47 -6.54
C PHE A 137 0.24 -1.13 -5.38
N SER A 138 0.85 -1.28 -4.21
CA SER A 138 0.18 -1.80 -3.02
C SER A 138 -0.95 -0.89 -2.52
N TRP A 139 -0.87 0.42 -2.79
CA TRP A 139 -1.85 1.41 -2.36
C TRP A 139 -2.89 1.76 -3.43
N ILE A 140 -2.65 1.41 -4.70
CA ILE A 140 -3.62 1.61 -5.80
C ILE A 140 -4.99 0.97 -5.51
N PRO A 141 -5.10 -0.23 -4.91
CA PRO A 141 -6.39 -0.80 -4.51
C PRO A 141 -7.25 0.09 -3.62
N LEU A 142 -6.67 1.03 -2.90
CA LEU A 142 -7.38 1.93 -1.99
C LEU A 142 -7.78 3.23 -2.70
N ALA A 143 -7.18 3.54 -3.85
CA ALA A 143 -7.30 4.86 -4.47
C ALA A 143 -8.76 5.27 -4.75
N ALA A 144 -9.62 4.36 -5.23
CA ALA A 144 -11.01 4.71 -5.49
C ALA A 144 -11.87 4.79 -4.22
N ASP A 145 -11.47 4.10 -3.14
CA ASP A 145 -12.23 4.05 -1.89
C ASP A 145 -12.26 5.43 -1.21
N TYR A 146 -11.16 6.17 -1.31
CA TYR A 146 -10.99 7.53 -0.80
C TYR A 146 -11.37 8.60 -1.83
N ASN A 147 -11.00 8.43 -3.10
CA ASN A 147 -11.24 9.48 -4.12
C ASN A 147 -12.67 9.55 -4.65
N ARG A 148 -13.53 8.56 -4.39
CA ARG A 148 -14.92 8.54 -4.89
C ARG A 148 -15.78 9.71 -4.42
N HIS A 149 -15.41 10.36 -3.32
CA HIS A 149 -16.12 11.52 -2.77
C HIS A 149 -15.49 12.87 -3.15
N CYS A 150 -14.45 12.87 -3.99
CA CYS A 150 -13.80 14.11 -4.43
C CYS A 150 -14.74 14.98 -5.28
N ARG A 151 -14.69 16.29 -5.05
CA ARG A 151 -15.53 17.30 -5.73
C ARG A 151 -15.32 17.37 -7.24
N SER A 152 -14.13 17.02 -7.74
CA SER A 152 -13.81 17.00 -9.17
C SER A 152 -12.70 16.00 -9.49
N LEU A 153 -12.62 15.58 -10.75
CA LEU A 153 -11.54 14.71 -11.24
C LEU A 153 -10.16 15.36 -11.05
N LYS A 154 -10.04 16.67 -11.33
CA LYS A 154 -8.79 17.41 -11.14
C LYS A 154 -8.34 17.40 -9.68
N ALA A 155 -9.28 17.58 -8.74
CA ALA A 155 -8.98 17.52 -7.31
C ALA A 155 -8.52 16.11 -6.89
N ALA A 156 -9.18 15.05 -7.39
CA ALA A 156 -8.77 13.68 -7.12
C ALA A 156 -7.35 13.40 -7.65
N VAL A 157 -7.05 13.75 -8.91
CA VAL A 157 -5.75 13.49 -9.52
C VAL A 157 -4.63 14.27 -8.83
N VAL A 158 -4.79 15.59 -8.69
CA VAL A 158 -3.75 16.45 -8.09
C VAL A 158 -3.54 16.11 -6.62
N GLY A 159 -4.63 15.89 -5.88
CA GLY A 159 -4.57 15.54 -4.45
C GLY A 159 -3.87 14.20 -4.22
N THR A 160 -4.26 13.15 -4.94
CA THR A 160 -3.62 11.83 -4.80
C THR A 160 -2.19 11.82 -5.28
N TRP A 161 -1.93 12.32 -6.50
CA TRP A 161 -0.57 12.30 -7.05
C TRP A 161 0.38 13.18 -6.25
N GLY A 162 -0.01 14.45 -5.99
CA GLY A 162 0.83 15.38 -5.25
C GLY A 162 1.04 14.93 -3.80
N GLY A 163 -0.02 14.50 -3.12
CA GLY A 163 0.07 14.00 -1.74
C GLY A 163 0.95 12.75 -1.64
N TYR A 164 0.75 11.77 -2.52
CA TYR A 164 1.54 10.54 -2.52
C TYR A 164 3.01 10.79 -2.84
N VAL A 165 3.31 11.60 -3.87
CA VAL A 165 4.70 11.91 -4.26
C VAL A 165 5.42 12.65 -3.13
N VAL A 166 4.81 13.69 -2.55
CA VAL A 166 5.43 14.43 -1.45
C VAL A 166 5.63 13.54 -0.22
N ALA A 167 4.61 12.79 0.19
CA ALA A 167 4.71 11.90 1.34
C ALA A 167 5.78 10.83 1.14
N THR A 168 5.85 10.23 -0.06
CA THR A 168 6.82 9.18 -0.38
C THR A 168 8.25 9.74 -0.43
N LEU A 169 8.47 10.91 -1.05
CA LEU A 169 9.79 11.54 -1.09
C LEU A 169 10.28 11.90 0.32
N VAL A 170 9.42 12.43 1.17
CA VAL A 170 9.77 12.74 2.57
C VAL A 170 10.06 11.46 3.35
N ALA A 171 9.17 10.47 3.31
CA ALA A 171 9.32 9.25 4.11
C ALA A 171 10.48 8.36 3.65
N MET A 172 10.56 8.03 2.35
CA MET A 172 11.66 7.23 1.81
C MET A 172 12.97 7.99 1.86
N GLY A 173 12.97 9.30 1.59
CA GLY A 173 14.16 10.15 1.69
C GLY A 173 14.70 10.21 3.12
N LEU A 174 13.82 10.35 4.11
CA LEU A 174 14.21 10.33 5.52
C LEU A 174 14.75 8.95 5.93
N GLY A 175 14.07 7.85 5.58
CA GLY A 175 14.54 6.50 5.86
C GLY A 175 15.91 6.21 5.21
N ALA A 176 16.09 6.60 3.94
CA ALA A 176 17.37 6.48 3.25
C ALA A 176 18.47 7.34 3.89
N THR A 177 18.14 8.57 4.33
CA THR A 177 19.08 9.45 5.03
C THR A 177 19.50 8.86 6.36
N VAL A 178 18.57 8.35 7.16
CA VAL A 178 18.85 7.70 8.45
C VAL A 178 19.73 6.46 8.24
N SER A 179 19.39 5.62 7.25
CA SER A 179 20.19 4.43 6.91
C SER A 179 21.60 4.80 6.48
N ALA A 180 21.76 5.75 5.54
CA ALA A 180 23.06 6.21 5.09
C ALA A 180 23.90 6.82 6.24
N LEU A 181 23.31 7.66 7.08
CA LEU A 181 24.01 8.25 8.23
C LEU A 181 24.42 7.21 9.25
N SER A 182 23.58 6.20 9.53
CA SER A 182 23.95 5.12 10.47
C SER A 182 25.19 4.36 9.99
N ILE A 183 25.29 4.10 8.69
CA ILE A 183 26.46 3.48 8.07
C ILE A 183 27.67 4.41 8.15
N SER A 184 27.51 5.70 7.83
CA SER A 184 28.63 6.64 7.78
C SER A 184 29.29 6.88 9.15
N VAL A 185 28.54 6.72 10.24
CA VAL A 185 29.07 6.81 11.62
C VAL A 185 29.47 5.46 12.21
N GLY A 186 29.41 4.37 11.44
CA GLY A 186 29.82 3.03 11.88
C GLY A 186 28.87 2.36 12.86
N MET A 187 27.60 2.76 12.88
CA MET A 187 26.55 2.08 13.65
C MET A 187 25.96 0.90 12.86
N GLU A 188 25.24 0.02 13.55
CA GLU A 188 24.40 -0.97 12.89
C GLU A 188 23.39 -0.28 11.96
N PRO A 189 23.28 -0.69 10.68
CA PRO A 189 22.38 -0.05 9.72
C PRO A 189 20.94 -0.04 10.23
N THR A 190 20.34 1.15 10.27
CA THR A 190 18.99 1.35 10.80
C THR A 190 18.21 2.31 9.92
N TYR A 191 16.92 2.05 9.74
CA TYR A 191 16.00 2.98 9.08
C TYR A 191 15.23 3.85 10.10
N ASP A 192 15.42 3.60 11.40
CA ASP A 192 14.67 4.23 12.47
C ASP A 192 15.41 5.48 13.01
N PRO A 193 14.90 6.71 12.77
CA PRO A 193 15.52 7.94 13.29
C PRO A 193 15.59 7.99 14.83
N THR A 194 14.78 7.24 15.56
CA THR A 194 14.81 7.24 17.04
C THR A 194 16.18 6.81 17.57
N THR A 195 16.82 5.86 16.90
CA THR A 195 18.11 5.29 17.29
C THR A 195 19.23 6.33 17.19
N LEU A 196 19.36 6.98 16.03
CA LEU A 196 20.34 8.05 15.77
C LEU A 196 20.13 9.29 16.62
N LEU A 197 18.87 9.62 16.94
CA LEU A 197 18.53 10.88 17.61
C LEU A 197 18.28 10.75 19.10
N SER A 198 18.32 9.52 19.63
CA SER A 198 18.11 9.21 21.04
C SER A 198 19.05 9.99 21.97
N GLY A 199 20.33 10.07 21.62
CA GLY A 199 21.38 10.76 22.39
C GLY A 199 21.30 12.29 22.35
N PHE A 200 20.54 12.85 21.41
CA PHE A 200 20.42 14.30 21.21
C PHE A 200 19.08 14.88 21.72
N GLY A 201 18.27 14.08 22.41
CA GLY A 201 16.95 14.50 22.91
C GLY A 201 15.84 14.51 21.86
N PHE A 202 16.13 14.08 20.63
CA PHE A 202 15.17 14.04 19.52
C PHE A 202 14.54 12.65 19.29
N GLY A 203 14.93 11.66 20.10
CA GLY A 203 14.37 10.31 20.02
C GLY A 203 12.85 10.24 20.24
N LEU A 204 12.31 10.94 21.25
CA LEU A 204 10.86 10.95 21.51
C LEU A 204 10.07 11.64 20.37
N PRO A 205 10.46 12.83 19.88
CA PRO A 205 9.88 13.39 18.66
C PRO A 205 9.89 12.43 17.46
N ALA A 206 11.01 11.73 17.21
CA ALA A 206 11.12 10.75 16.14
C ALA A 206 10.13 9.59 16.31
N ALA A 207 10.02 9.05 17.53
CA ALA A 207 9.09 7.95 17.83
C ALA A 207 7.63 8.37 17.62
N LEU A 208 7.27 9.60 18.00
CA LEU A 208 5.93 10.13 17.77
C LEU A 208 5.60 10.28 16.28
N VAL A 209 6.58 10.67 15.44
CA VAL A 209 6.38 10.75 13.97
C VAL A 209 5.99 9.37 13.43
N ILE A 210 6.78 8.36 13.76
CA ILE A 210 6.57 6.99 13.28
C ILE A 210 5.24 6.48 13.82
N PHE A 211 4.99 6.63 15.13
CA PHE A 211 3.76 6.19 15.78
C PHE A 211 2.51 6.76 15.08
N PHE A 212 2.41 8.08 14.90
CA PHE A 212 1.23 8.69 14.27
C PHE A 212 1.11 8.33 12.78
N SER A 213 2.23 8.23 12.06
CA SER A 213 2.25 7.84 10.65
C SER A 213 1.74 6.43 10.43
N VAL A 214 2.27 5.51 11.22
CA VAL A 214 1.95 4.09 11.15
C VAL A 214 0.53 3.83 11.67
N LEU A 215 0.12 4.46 12.78
CA LEU A 215 -1.22 4.31 13.34
C LEU A 215 -2.31 4.74 12.34
N THR A 216 -2.15 5.92 11.73
CA THR A 216 -3.13 6.45 10.75
C THR A 216 -3.21 5.57 9.51
N THR A 217 -2.06 5.12 9.00
CA THR A 217 -1.99 4.21 7.85
C THR A 217 -2.62 2.85 8.15
N ASN A 218 -2.43 2.32 9.35
CA ASN A 218 -2.98 1.02 9.74
C ASN A 218 -4.52 1.06 9.87
N VAL A 219 -5.08 2.17 10.36
CA VAL A 219 -6.54 2.37 10.38
C VAL A 219 -7.12 2.30 8.97
N MET A 220 -6.43 2.89 7.99
CA MET A 220 -6.83 2.79 6.58
C MET A 220 -6.73 1.35 6.06
N CYS A 221 -5.70 0.59 6.48
CA CYS A 221 -5.54 -0.81 6.10
C CYS A 221 -6.69 -1.68 6.61
N VAL A 222 -7.00 -1.64 7.91
CA VAL A 222 -8.10 -2.41 8.51
C VAL A 222 -9.45 -2.03 7.90
N TYR A 223 -9.70 -0.73 7.71
CA TYR A 223 -10.94 -0.24 7.09
C TYR A 223 -11.09 -0.74 5.65
N SER A 224 -10.05 -0.59 4.82
CA SER A 224 -10.09 -0.97 3.40
C SER A 224 -10.06 -2.49 3.19
N ALA A 225 -9.41 -3.23 4.09
CA ALA A 225 -9.49 -4.69 4.18
C ALA A 225 -10.95 -5.12 4.43
N THR A 226 -11.61 -4.47 5.37
CA THR A 226 -13.02 -4.71 5.69
C THR A 226 -13.92 -4.44 4.48
N LEU A 227 -13.72 -3.33 3.77
CA LEU A 227 -14.45 -3.03 2.53
C LEU A 227 -14.20 -4.06 1.43
N SER A 228 -12.96 -4.54 1.31
CA SER A 228 -12.59 -5.59 0.34
C SER A 228 -13.34 -6.89 0.63
N PHE A 229 -13.41 -7.31 1.89
CA PHE A 229 -14.21 -8.46 2.30
C PHE A 229 -15.71 -8.25 2.01
N MET A 230 -16.26 -7.07 2.36
CA MET A 230 -17.67 -6.76 2.12
C MET A 230 -18.03 -6.68 0.64
N SER A 231 -17.07 -6.38 -0.25
CA SER A 231 -17.30 -6.43 -1.70
C SER A 231 -17.61 -7.84 -2.22
N VAL A 232 -17.12 -8.86 -1.51
CA VAL A 232 -17.38 -10.29 -1.77
C VAL A 232 -18.58 -10.80 -0.97
N ARG A 233 -18.73 -10.33 0.29
CA ARG A 233 -19.77 -10.75 1.23
C ARG A 233 -20.56 -9.54 1.76
N PRO A 234 -21.42 -8.90 0.93
CA PRO A 234 -22.06 -7.62 1.26
C PRO A 234 -23.06 -7.68 2.42
N ASN A 235 -23.60 -8.86 2.72
CA ASN A 235 -24.61 -9.05 3.77
C ASN A 235 -24.00 -9.13 5.19
N VAL A 236 -22.68 -9.13 5.33
CA VAL A 236 -22.02 -9.21 6.63
C VAL A 236 -21.90 -7.78 7.20
N PRO A 237 -22.34 -7.52 8.45
CA PRO A 237 -22.22 -6.20 9.05
C PRO A 237 -20.74 -5.85 9.29
N PHE A 238 -20.35 -4.62 8.95
CA PHE A 238 -18.96 -4.12 8.93
C PHE A 238 -18.11 -4.52 10.16
N TRP A 239 -18.70 -4.47 11.36
CA TRP A 239 -17.97 -4.71 12.60
C TRP A 239 -17.40 -6.14 12.73
N LYS A 240 -18.06 -7.14 12.12
CA LYS A 240 -17.62 -8.54 12.21
C LYS A 240 -16.29 -8.79 11.48
N PRO A 241 -16.17 -8.49 10.16
CA PRO A 241 -14.90 -8.63 9.46
C PRO A 241 -13.84 -7.69 10.02
N ALA A 242 -14.18 -6.46 10.42
CA ALA A 242 -13.21 -5.54 11.03
C ALA A 242 -12.58 -6.13 12.31
N LEU A 243 -13.38 -6.75 13.18
CA LEU A 243 -12.88 -7.39 14.40
C LEU A 243 -12.01 -8.62 14.09
N ILE A 244 -12.43 -9.46 13.14
CA ILE A 244 -11.64 -10.65 12.74
C ILE A 244 -10.31 -10.23 12.14
N ILE A 245 -10.32 -9.25 11.23
CA ILE A 245 -9.12 -8.68 10.61
C ILE A 245 -8.19 -8.16 11.70
N GLY A 246 -8.71 -7.37 12.64
CA GLY A 246 -7.94 -6.86 13.78
C GLY A 246 -7.28 -7.95 14.64
N VAL A 247 -8.03 -8.99 15.01
CA VAL A 247 -7.47 -10.11 15.78
C VAL A 247 -6.39 -10.85 14.99
N VAL A 248 -6.61 -11.10 13.71
CA VAL A 248 -5.59 -11.70 12.82
C VAL A 248 -4.38 -10.78 12.69
N SER A 249 -4.59 -9.47 12.65
CA SER A 249 -3.52 -8.48 12.60
C SER A 249 -2.66 -8.48 13.85
N VAL A 250 -3.26 -8.53 15.04
CA VAL A 250 -2.53 -8.66 16.32
C VAL A 250 -1.66 -9.91 16.31
N VAL A 251 -2.25 -11.07 15.98
CA VAL A 251 -1.51 -12.35 16.01
C VAL A 251 -0.39 -12.34 14.98
N GLY A 252 -0.64 -11.81 13.77
CA GLY A 252 0.35 -11.72 12.71
C GLY A 252 1.50 -10.75 13.02
N ALA A 253 1.22 -9.63 13.66
CA ALA A 253 2.23 -8.65 14.06
C ALA A 253 3.21 -9.17 15.11
N LEU A 254 2.81 -10.19 15.88
CA LEU A 254 3.65 -10.84 16.88
C LEU A 254 4.51 -12.00 16.32
N ILE A 255 4.40 -12.30 15.01
CA ILE A 255 5.25 -13.30 14.36
C ILE A 255 6.69 -12.75 14.28
N PRO A 256 7.70 -13.45 14.85
CA PRO A 256 9.09 -13.01 14.78
C PRO A 256 9.60 -12.92 13.34
N GLY A 257 10.42 -11.90 13.05
CA GLY A 257 11.06 -11.73 11.74
C GLY A 257 10.13 -11.24 10.62
N ILE A 258 8.95 -10.69 10.96
CA ILE A 258 8.01 -10.19 9.93
C ILE A 258 8.61 -9.04 9.10
N LEU A 259 9.47 -8.22 9.69
CA LEU A 259 10.15 -7.12 9.01
C LEU A 259 11.24 -7.62 8.05
N ASP A 260 11.87 -8.77 8.34
CA ASP A 260 12.88 -9.38 7.47
C ASP A 260 12.28 -9.83 6.14
N GLN A 261 10.97 -10.11 6.13
CA GLN A 261 10.22 -10.52 4.94
C GLN A 261 9.60 -9.36 4.17
N PHE A 262 9.86 -8.12 4.57
CA PHE A 262 9.22 -6.94 3.99
C PHE A 262 9.51 -6.78 2.48
N GLN A 263 10.76 -7.02 2.07
CA GLN A 263 11.13 -6.98 0.65
C GLN A 263 10.37 -8.03 -0.17
N THR A 264 10.38 -9.29 0.30
CA THR A 264 9.68 -10.40 -0.36
C THR A 264 8.19 -10.12 -0.46
N PHE A 265 7.60 -9.58 0.60
CA PHE A 265 6.20 -9.16 0.64
C PHE A 265 5.88 -8.12 -0.44
N LEU A 266 6.70 -7.08 -0.59
CA LEU A 266 6.52 -6.08 -1.64
C LEU A 266 6.61 -6.68 -3.04
N LEU A 267 7.60 -7.54 -3.30
CA LEU A 267 7.73 -8.20 -4.61
C LEU A 267 6.53 -9.09 -4.95
N ILE A 268 5.97 -9.81 -3.97
CA ILE A 268 4.75 -10.61 -4.13
C ILE A 268 3.56 -9.70 -4.48
N ILE A 269 3.37 -8.62 -3.72
CA ILE A 269 2.32 -7.63 -3.97
C ILE A 269 2.44 -7.04 -5.37
N GLY A 270 3.64 -6.61 -5.77
CA GLY A 270 3.91 -6.08 -7.10
C GLY A 270 3.52 -7.10 -8.17
N SER A 271 3.94 -8.35 -8.00
CA SER A 271 3.66 -9.43 -8.95
C SER A 271 2.17 -9.70 -9.16
N VAL A 272 1.33 -9.44 -8.15
CA VAL A 272 -0.12 -9.62 -8.25
C VAL A 272 -0.83 -8.35 -8.71
N PHE A 273 -0.53 -7.18 -8.14
CA PHE A 273 -1.32 -5.98 -8.42
C PHE A 273 -0.94 -5.30 -9.74
N ILE A 274 0.33 -5.32 -10.12
CA ILE A 274 0.80 -4.70 -11.37
C ILE A 274 0.03 -5.23 -12.59
N PRO A 275 -0.04 -6.55 -12.84
CA PRO A 275 -0.83 -7.06 -13.95
C PRO A 275 -2.31 -6.72 -13.77
N ALA A 276 -2.89 -6.90 -12.58
CA ALA A 276 -4.31 -6.63 -12.36
C ALA A 276 -4.73 -5.19 -12.69
N PHE A 277 -3.96 -4.19 -12.25
CA PHE A 277 -4.26 -2.78 -12.55
C PHE A 277 -3.94 -2.40 -13.99
N SER A 278 -2.97 -3.04 -14.62
CA SER A 278 -2.76 -2.89 -16.06
C SER A 278 -4.03 -3.23 -16.84
N LEU A 279 -4.65 -4.39 -16.55
CA LEU A 279 -5.91 -4.77 -17.17
C LEU A 279 -7.03 -3.76 -16.90
N MET A 280 -7.19 -3.32 -15.64
CA MET A 280 -8.25 -2.36 -15.28
C MET A 280 -8.10 -1.03 -16.02
N ILE A 281 -6.87 -0.54 -16.17
CA ILE A 281 -6.57 0.70 -16.92
C ILE A 281 -6.90 0.50 -18.41
N VAL A 282 -6.45 -0.60 -19.01
CA VAL A 282 -6.72 -0.91 -20.42
C VAL A 282 -8.23 -1.07 -20.68
N ASP A 283 -8.92 -1.80 -19.81
CA ASP A 283 -10.36 -2.05 -19.91
C ASP A 283 -11.17 -0.74 -19.86
N TYR A 284 -10.81 0.14 -18.93
CA TYR A 284 -11.52 1.40 -18.71
C TYR A 284 -11.19 2.46 -19.77
N TYR A 285 -9.91 2.68 -20.08
CA TYR A 285 -9.47 3.81 -20.90
C TYR A 285 -9.26 3.45 -22.38
N LEU A 286 -8.75 2.25 -22.71
CA LEU A 286 -8.37 1.91 -24.10
C LEU A 286 -9.43 1.09 -24.83
N LEU A 287 -10.06 0.14 -24.16
CA LEU A 287 -11.15 -0.66 -24.73
C LEU A 287 -12.48 0.10 -24.76
N GLY A 288 -12.52 1.29 -24.17
CA GLY A 288 -13.65 2.21 -24.32
C GLY A 288 -14.94 1.65 -23.72
N ARG A 289 -14.86 0.79 -22.70
CA ARG A 289 -16.03 0.34 -21.94
C ARG A 289 -16.57 1.44 -21.01
N GLN A 290 -16.61 2.68 -21.53
CA GLN A 290 -16.89 3.97 -20.88
C GLN A 290 -18.28 4.10 -20.23
N ARG A 291 -18.96 2.99 -19.93
CA ARG A 291 -20.36 3.00 -19.47
C ARG A 291 -20.64 2.04 -18.33
N TYR A 292 -19.64 1.58 -17.58
CA TYR A 292 -19.93 0.97 -16.28
C TYR A 292 -20.51 2.02 -15.35
N THR A 293 -21.83 2.19 -15.41
CA THR A 293 -22.56 3.02 -14.46
C THR A 293 -22.57 2.34 -13.11
N SER A 294 -22.72 3.14 -12.06
CA SER A 294 -22.96 2.64 -10.70
C SER A 294 -24.07 1.59 -10.66
N ALA A 295 -25.13 1.82 -11.44
CA ALA A 295 -26.24 0.88 -11.61
C ALA A 295 -25.81 -0.45 -12.23
N GLN A 296 -24.94 -0.47 -13.24
CA GLN A 296 -24.48 -1.73 -13.85
C GLN A 296 -23.57 -2.56 -12.94
N LEU A 297 -22.72 -1.92 -12.13
CA LEU A 297 -21.76 -2.62 -11.28
C LEU A 297 -22.37 -3.19 -9.99
N ILE A 298 -23.49 -2.60 -9.53
CA ILE A 298 -24.18 -2.99 -8.29
C ILE A 298 -25.56 -3.58 -8.58
N GLN A 299 -26.44 -2.85 -9.27
CA GLN A 299 -27.87 -3.20 -9.41
C GLN A 299 -28.11 -4.21 -10.54
N ALA A 300 -27.34 -4.12 -11.63
CA ALA A 300 -27.40 -5.04 -12.76
C ALA A 300 -26.10 -5.85 -12.89
N GLU A 301 -25.49 -6.27 -11.78
CA GLU A 301 -24.25 -7.08 -11.82
C GLU A 301 -24.42 -8.39 -12.62
N HIS A 302 -25.65 -8.87 -12.73
CA HIS A 302 -26.01 -10.04 -13.54
C HIS A 302 -25.84 -9.81 -15.05
N SER A 303 -25.81 -8.55 -15.50
CA SER A 303 -25.51 -8.19 -16.89
C SER A 303 -24.02 -8.35 -17.24
N LEU A 304 -23.16 -8.41 -16.22
CA LEU A 304 -21.74 -8.69 -16.41
C LEU A 304 -21.52 -10.20 -16.55
N PRO A 305 -20.56 -10.62 -17.38
CA PRO A 305 -20.16 -12.02 -17.41
C PRO A 305 -19.72 -12.46 -16.01
N ALA A 306 -20.03 -13.70 -15.64
CA ALA A 306 -19.59 -14.24 -14.35
C ALA A 306 -18.05 -14.19 -14.24
N PHE A 307 -17.37 -14.58 -15.31
CA PHE A 307 -15.91 -14.51 -15.43
C PHE A 307 -15.56 -13.94 -16.80
N ASN A 308 -14.67 -12.95 -16.82
CA ASN A 308 -14.00 -12.53 -18.05
C ASN A 308 -12.72 -13.36 -18.22
N TRP A 309 -12.84 -14.50 -18.92
CA TRP A 309 -11.71 -15.41 -19.12
C TRP A 309 -10.54 -14.79 -19.90
N LEU A 310 -10.81 -13.79 -20.76
CA LEU A 310 -9.73 -13.06 -21.44
C LEU A 310 -8.91 -12.23 -20.45
N ALA A 311 -9.59 -11.59 -19.49
CA ALA A 311 -8.93 -10.85 -18.42
C ALA A 311 -8.17 -11.80 -17.48
N LEU A 312 -8.80 -12.89 -17.04
CA LEU A 312 -8.15 -13.87 -16.14
C LEU A 312 -6.95 -14.55 -16.80
N GLY A 313 -7.05 -14.91 -18.09
CA GLY A 313 -5.93 -15.48 -18.84
C GLY A 313 -4.79 -14.49 -19.04
N SER A 314 -5.09 -13.23 -19.42
CA SER A 314 -4.06 -12.20 -19.56
C SER A 314 -3.40 -11.88 -18.23
N TYR A 315 -4.18 -11.83 -17.14
CA TYR A 315 -3.68 -11.68 -15.78
C TYR A 315 -2.73 -12.82 -15.38
N ALA A 316 -3.10 -14.08 -15.65
CA ALA A 316 -2.26 -15.22 -15.32
C ALA A 316 -0.90 -15.16 -16.04
N VAL A 317 -0.89 -14.78 -17.31
CA VAL A 317 0.36 -14.55 -18.06
C VAL A 317 1.19 -13.44 -17.42
N GLY A 318 0.57 -12.31 -17.07
CA GLY A 318 1.25 -11.20 -16.41
C GLY A 318 1.85 -11.57 -15.05
N ALA A 319 1.10 -12.29 -14.21
CA ALA A 319 1.55 -12.74 -12.90
C ALA A 319 2.69 -13.77 -13.02
N LEU A 320 2.65 -14.66 -14.01
CA LEU A 320 3.73 -15.60 -14.29
C LEU A 320 5.00 -14.90 -14.77
N LEU A 321 4.88 -13.89 -15.65
CA LEU A 321 6.02 -13.07 -16.06
C LEU A 321 6.63 -12.31 -14.88
N ALA A 322 5.79 -11.75 -14.01
CA ALA A 322 6.26 -11.07 -12.82
C ALA A 322 7.01 -12.03 -11.88
N TYR A 323 6.46 -13.23 -11.65
CA TYR A 323 7.16 -14.25 -10.87
C TYR A 323 8.50 -14.64 -11.50
N TYR A 324 8.49 -14.92 -12.80
CA TYR A 324 9.70 -15.34 -13.51
C TYR A 324 10.80 -14.27 -13.45
N TRP A 325 10.47 -13.00 -13.67
CA TRP A 325 11.44 -11.91 -13.64
C TRP A 325 11.75 -11.36 -12.25
N ASN A 326 11.02 -11.73 -11.20
CA ASN A 326 11.41 -11.37 -9.84
C ASN A 326 12.31 -12.43 -9.18
N TRP A 327 12.11 -13.72 -9.49
CA TRP A 327 12.80 -14.81 -8.77
C TRP A 327 13.63 -15.76 -9.64
N VAL A 328 13.35 -15.90 -10.93
CA VAL A 328 14.03 -16.89 -11.79
C VAL A 328 15.08 -16.24 -12.69
N ALA A 329 14.71 -15.14 -13.34
CA ALA A 329 15.58 -14.37 -14.21
C ALA A 329 15.38 -12.85 -13.98
N PRO A 330 15.92 -12.31 -12.87
CA PRO A 330 15.89 -10.88 -12.58
C PRO A 330 16.33 -10.01 -13.74
N LEU A 331 15.52 -9.02 -14.10
CA LEU A 331 15.87 -8.02 -15.10
C LEU A 331 16.67 -6.89 -14.45
N ASP A 332 17.77 -6.47 -15.08
CA ASP A 332 18.65 -5.41 -14.55
C ASP A 332 17.92 -4.08 -14.32
N PHE A 333 16.83 -3.83 -15.05
CA PHE A 333 16.03 -2.61 -15.00
C PHE A 333 14.65 -2.81 -14.33
N GLY A 334 14.39 -4.00 -13.78
CA GLY A 334 13.15 -4.33 -13.06
C GLY A 334 12.05 -4.95 -13.93
N ALA A 335 11.27 -5.85 -13.32
CA ALA A 335 10.16 -6.59 -13.88
C ALA A 335 8.86 -5.78 -13.98
N SER A 336 8.67 -4.79 -13.10
CA SER A 336 7.38 -4.12 -12.91
C SER A 336 6.85 -3.44 -14.17
N LEU A 337 7.67 -2.64 -14.84
CA LEU A 337 7.29 -1.92 -16.05
C LEU A 337 7.02 -2.87 -17.24
N PRO A 338 7.93 -3.82 -17.57
CA PRO A 338 7.66 -4.85 -18.59
C PRO A 338 6.36 -5.60 -18.36
N VAL A 339 6.13 -6.10 -17.14
CA VAL A 339 4.90 -6.83 -16.79
C VAL A 339 3.68 -5.95 -17.02
N PHE A 340 3.71 -4.72 -16.54
CA PHE A 340 2.60 -3.78 -16.70
C PHE A 340 2.25 -3.59 -18.18
N VAL A 341 3.25 -3.29 -19.01
CA VAL A 341 3.04 -3.01 -20.45
C VAL A 341 2.60 -4.26 -21.21
N ILE A 342 3.28 -5.39 -21.02
CA ILE A 342 3.01 -6.64 -21.76
C ILE A 342 1.64 -7.18 -21.41
N THR A 343 1.27 -7.19 -20.13
CA THR A 343 -0.05 -7.67 -19.69
C THR A 343 -1.17 -6.83 -20.27
N GLY A 344 -1.00 -5.50 -20.24
CA GLY A 344 -1.99 -4.57 -20.79
C GLY A 344 -2.14 -4.69 -22.30
N ALA A 345 -1.02 -4.76 -23.02
CA ALA A 345 -0.99 -4.97 -24.47
C ALA A 345 -1.64 -6.30 -24.87
N LEU A 346 -1.31 -7.39 -24.16
CA LEU A 346 -1.90 -8.71 -24.37
C LEU A 346 -3.42 -8.65 -24.21
N TYR A 347 -3.90 -8.09 -23.10
CA TYR A 347 -5.34 -7.97 -22.84
C TYR A 347 -6.05 -7.12 -23.89
N PHE A 348 -5.44 -6.01 -24.32
CA PHE A 348 -5.97 -5.15 -25.37
C PHE A 348 -6.13 -5.88 -26.70
N VAL A 349 -5.05 -6.54 -27.16
CA VAL A 349 -5.01 -7.25 -28.45
C VAL A 349 -6.03 -8.40 -28.47
N VAL A 350 -6.03 -9.24 -27.44
CA VAL A 350 -6.94 -10.39 -27.36
C VAL A 350 -8.39 -9.93 -27.30
N SER A 351 -8.69 -8.87 -26.53
CA SER A 351 -10.05 -8.32 -26.44
C SER A 351 -10.54 -7.74 -27.78
N LYS A 352 -9.69 -7.03 -28.52
CA LYS A 352 -10.02 -6.52 -29.86
C LYS A 352 -10.22 -7.64 -30.87
N ALA A 353 -9.37 -8.67 -30.85
CA ALA A 353 -9.48 -9.81 -31.75
C ALA A 353 -10.79 -10.58 -31.56
N VAL A 354 -11.22 -10.79 -30.30
CA VAL A 354 -12.50 -11.47 -30.00
C VAL A 354 -13.70 -10.59 -30.36
N ALA A 355 -13.62 -9.27 -30.12
CA ALA A 355 -14.67 -8.34 -30.52
C ALA A 355 -14.87 -8.31 -32.04
N GLY A 356 -13.76 -8.28 -32.82
CA GLY A 356 -13.82 -8.33 -34.28
C GLY A 356 -14.47 -9.60 -34.82
N LYS A 357 -14.20 -10.75 -34.21
CA LYS A 357 -14.83 -12.03 -34.59
C LYS A 357 -16.34 -12.08 -34.33
N ARG A 358 -16.84 -11.37 -33.31
CA ARG A 358 -18.28 -11.28 -33.00
C ARG A 358 -19.06 -10.32 -33.89
N VAL A 359 -18.37 -9.39 -34.56
CA VAL A 359 -19.00 -8.48 -35.54
C VAL A 359 -19.02 -9.11 -36.94
N ALA A 360 -18.07 -10.02 -37.21
CA ALA A 360 -17.96 -10.73 -38.49
C ALA A 360 -18.83 -12.00 -38.59
N ALA A 361 -19.39 -12.48 -37.47
CA ALA A 361 -20.32 -13.60 -37.38
C ALA A 361 -21.72 -13.08 -37.08
#